data_AF-A0A3C0DUT0-F1
#
_entry.id   AF-A0A3C0DUT0-F1
#
_cell.length_a   1.000
_cell.length_b   1.000
_cell.length_c   1.000
_cell.angle_alpha   90.00
_cell.angle_beta   90.00
_cell.angle_gamma   90.00
#
_symmetry.space_group_name_H-M   'P 1'
#
loop_
_entity.id
_entity.type
_entity.pdbx_description
1 polymer ?
#
loop_
_entity_poly.entity_id
_entity_poly.type
_entity_poly.pdbx_seq_one_letter_code
_entity_poly.pdbx_strand_id
1 'polypeptide(L)'
;GAWYPQSSNGWKVYTTLSDFNNPGPSDTFVLVDEREDSINDGYFVVDMNGYPDRTVKLVDYPASYHNRAAGFSFADGHAEIHKWLDKRTTPPMNKKDRPLNVSMTNNKDLMWMMEH
;
A
#
# COMPACT_ATOMS: atom_id res chain seq x y z
N GLY A 1 -6.90 -18.30 -13.63
CA GLY A 1 -5.63 -18.24 -12.90
C GLY A 1 -5.95 -18.08 -11.44
N ALA A 2 -5.35 -18.87 -10.56
CA ALA A 2 -5.61 -18.80 -9.11
C ALA A 2 -4.93 -17.54 -8.54
N TRP A 3 -5.60 -16.39 -8.73
CA TRP A 3 -5.25 -15.09 -8.19
C TRP A 3 -5.48 -15.09 -6.69
N TYR A 4 -4.43 -15.24 -5.88
CA TYR A 4 -4.41 -15.23 -4.40
C TYR A 4 -5.81 -15.14 -3.72
N PRO A 5 -6.71 -16.14 -3.87
CA PRO A 5 -8.08 -15.95 -3.46
C PRO A 5 -8.22 -16.75 -2.20
N GLN A 6 -7.64 -16.24 -1.12
CA GLN A 6 -7.93 -16.78 0.20
C GLN A 6 -7.54 -15.75 1.24
N SER A 7 -8.57 -15.13 1.81
CA SER A 7 -8.57 -14.64 3.18
C SER A 7 -8.25 -15.78 4.16
N SER A 8 -7.09 -16.41 4.06
CA SER A 8 -6.68 -17.51 4.95
C SER A 8 -6.51 -17.03 6.39
N ASN A 9 -6.40 -15.70 6.59
CA ASN A 9 -6.12 -15.07 7.88
C ASN A 9 -7.19 -14.04 8.33
N GLY A 10 -8.42 -14.09 7.79
CA GLY A 10 -9.52 -13.24 8.28
C GLY A 10 -9.64 -11.84 7.68
N TRP A 11 -8.86 -11.52 6.65
CA TRP A 11 -8.97 -10.25 5.90
C TRP A 11 -10.04 -10.31 4.82
N LYS A 12 -10.84 -9.25 4.66
CA LYS A 12 -11.92 -9.21 3.66
C LYS A 12 -11.34 -8.96 2.25
N VAL A 13 -11.75 -9.77 1.29
CA VAL A 13 -11.51 -9.50 -0.14
C VAL A 13 -12.71 -8.74 -0.69
N TYR A 14 -12.46 -7.58 -1.30
CA TYR A 14 -13.49 -6.78 -1.97
C TYR A 14 -13.65 -7.25 -3.43
N THR A 15 -14.86 -7.63 -3.82
CA THR A 15 -15.16 -8.11 -5.18
C THR A 15 -16.25 -7.31 -5.87
N THR A 16 -17.02 -6.53 -5.10
CA THR A 16 -18.14 -5.70 -5.54
C THR A 16 -18.06 -4.34 -4.87
N LEU A 17 -18.73 -3.33 -5.45
CA LEU A 17 -18.82 -2.00 -4.83
C LEU A 17 -19.47 -2.04 -3.44
N SER A 18 -20.45 -2.93 -3.23
CA SER A 18 -21.09 -3.11 -1.91
C SER A 18 -20.18 -3.73 -0.86
N ASP A 19 -19.04 -4.29 -1.26
CA ASP A 19 -18.08 -4.84 -0.30
C ASP A 19 -17.34 -3.74 0.47
N PHE A 20 -17.19 -2.53 -0.08
CA PHE A 20 -16.48 -1.41 0.54
C PHE A 20 -17.29 -0.79 1.69
N ASN A 21 -17.45 -1.53 2.79
CA ASN A 21 -18.27 -1.13 3.93
C ASN A 21 -17.50 -0.85 5.22
N ASN A 22 -16.21 -1.18 5.26
CA ASN A 22 -15.31 -0.88 6.37
C ASN A 22 -13.86 -0.93 5.84
N PRO A 23 -13.17 0.20 5.69
CA PRO A 23 -13.49 1.51 6.25
C PRO A 23 -14.61 2.27 5.48
N GLY A 24 -14.87 1.93 4.22
CA GLY A 24 -15.86 2.59 3.36
C GLY A 24 -15.23 2.96 2.02
N PRO A 25 -16.02 3.31 0.99
CA PRO A 25 -15.48 3.50 -0.35
C PRO A 25 -14.59 4.74 -0.49
N SER A 26 -14.81 5.77 0.33
CA SER A 26 -13.94 6.96 0.38
C SER A 26 -12.61 6.68 1.07
N ASP A 27 -12.56 5.70 1.96
CA ASP A 27 -11.34 5.39 2.71
C ASP A 27 -10.73 4.07 2.23
N THR A 28 -11.11 3.54 1.07
CA THR A 28 -10.46 2.36 0.49
C THR A 28 -9.79 2.71 -0.82
N PHE A 29 -8.45 2.71 -0.86
CA PHE A 29 -7.74 2.95 -2.11
C PHE A 29 -7.76 1.72 -3.01
N VAL A 30 -7.77 1.94 -4.33
CA VAL A 30 -7.85 0.88 -5.35
C VAL A 30 -6.70 0.92 -6.35
N LEU A 31 -6.07 2.09 -6.52
CA LEU A 31 -4.90 2.26 -7.39
C LEU A 31 -3.88 3.15 -6.69
N VAL A 32 -2.61 2.79 -6.86
CA VAL A 32 -1.44 3.50 -6.35
C VAL A 32 -0.29 3.31 -7.34
N ASP A 33 0.57 4.32 -7.45
CA ASP A 33 1.81 4.22 -8.22
C ASP A 33 2.87 3.46 -7.41
N GLU A 34 3.40 2.38 -7.99
CA GLU A 34 4.58 1.71 -7.45
C GLU A 34 5.86 2.39 -7.93
N ARG A 35 6.92 2.30 -7.11
CA ARG A 35 8.25 2.80 -7.42
C ARG A 35 8.98 1.93 -8.44
N GLU A 36 9.73 2.53 -9.35
CA GLU A 36 10.27 1.90 -10.56
C GLU A 36 11.36 0.88 -10.26
N ASP A 37 12.10 1.08 -9.17
CA ASP A 37 13.14 0.15 -8.70
C ASP A 37 12.59 -0.93 -7.76
N SER A 38 11.27 -1.02 -7.57
CA SER A 38 10.59 -2.08 -6.82
C SER A 38 9.60 -2.92 -7.61
N ILE A 39 9.11 -2.45 -8.77
CA ILE A 39 8.11 -3.14 -9.60
C ILE A 39 8.51 -4.60 -9.80
N ASN A 40 7.67 -5.51 -9.30
CA ASN A 40 7.88 -6.95 -9.35
C ASN A 40 6.73 -7.70 -10.04
N ASP A 41 5.50 -7.22 -9.84
CA ASP A 41 4.24 -7.87 -10.18
C ASP A 41 3.25 -6.85 -10.80
N GLY A 42 2.06 -7.31 -11.19
CA GLY A 42 0.99 -6.47 -11.74
C GLY A 42 0.02 -5.90 -10.71
N TYR A 43 0.37 -5.88 -9.42
CA TYR A 43 -0.47 -5.43 -8.31
C TYR A 43 0.39 -4.93 -7.15
N PHE A 44 -0.21 -4.18 -6.22
CA PHE A 44 0.46 -3.61 -5.05
C PHE A 44 -0.03 -4.29 -3.76
N VAL A 45 0.88 -4.63 -2.85
CA VAL A 45 0.59 -5.31 -1.60
C VAL A 45 0.90 -4.44 -0.39
N VAL A 46 -0.12 -4.25 0.44
CA VAL A 46 0.03 -3.78 1.82
C VAL A 46 0.03 -4.98 2.76
N ASP A 47 1.07 -5.09 3.59
CA ASP A 47 1.13 -6.10 4.65
C ASP A 47 0.22 -5.68 5.82
N MET A 48 -0.91 -6.36 5.97
CA MET A 48 -1.88 -6.09 7.05
C MET A 48 -1.49 -6.73 8.40
N ASN A 49 -0.36 -7.43 8.48
CA ASN A 49 0.05 -8.11 9.70
C ASN A 49 0.33 -7.13 10.84
N GLY A 50 -0.35 -7.33 11.98
CA GLY A 50 -0.22 -6.47 13.16
C GLY A 50 -1.16 -5.26 13.17
N TYR A 51 -1.94 -5.01 12.11
CA TYR A 51 -3.00 -4.00 12.15
C TYR A 51 -4.03 -4.32 13.25
N PRO A 52 -4.53 -3.33 14.01
CA PRO A 52 -4.20 -1.89 13.98
C PRO A 52 -3.05 -1.48 14.92
N ASP A 53 -2.46 -2.42 15.65
CA ASP A 53 -1.54 -2.11 16.75
C ASP A 53 -0.12 -1.75 16.28
N ARG A 54 0.35 -2.34 15.18
CA ARG A 54 1.72 -2.16 14.69
C ARG A 54 1.87 -2.46 13.21
N THR A 55 2.93 -1.89 12.64
CA THR A 55 3.40 -2.23 11.30
C THR A 55 4.54 -3.24 11.37
N VAL A 56 4.69 -4.07 10.33
CA VAL A 56 5.71 -5.13 10.29
C VAL A 56 6.68 -4.93 9.13
N LYS A 57 6.19 -4.95 7.89
CA LYS A 57 7.04 -4.84 6.70
C LYS A 57 6.35 -4.10 5.56
N LEU A 58 7.14 -3.47 4.71
CA LEU A 58 6.69 -2.95 3.42
C LEU A 58 7.02 -3.96 2.34
N VAL A 59 5.99 -4.45 1.64
CA VAL A 59 6.14 -5.44 0.56
C VAL A 59 6.62 -4.73 -0.69
N ASP A 60 5.80 -3.78 -1.17
CA ASP A 60 6.05 -2.99 -2.37
C ASP A 60 6.25 -1.51 -2.01
N TYR A 61 7.15 -0.82 -2.72
CA TYR A 61 7.42 0.58 -2.42
C TYR A 61 6.49 1.50 -3.18
N PRO A 62 5.76 2.40 -2.50
CA PRO A 62 5.00 3.40 -3.23
C PRO A 62 5.95 4.41 -3.91
N ALA A 63 5.47 5.01 -4.99
CA ALA A 63 6.17 6.07 -5.68
C ALA A 63 6.48 7.25 -4.74
N SER A 64 7.55 7.99 -5.06
CA SER A 64 7.95 9.16 -4.25
C SER A 64 8.50 10.32 -5.08
N TYR A 65 8.30 10.28 -6.40
CA TYR A 65 8.92 11.18 -7.38
C TYR A 65 8.48 12.63 -7.23
N HIS A 66 7.25 12.87 -6.78
CA HIS A 66 6.68 14.20 -6.68
C HIS A 66 6.67 14.67 -5.23
N ASN A 67 7.76 15.30 -4.79
CA ASN A 67 7.89 15.86 -3.44
C ASN A 67 7.73 14.83 -2.30
N ARG A 68 8.28 13.61 -2.49
CA ARG A 68 8.16 12.50 -1.55
C ARG A 68 6.70 12.13 -1.30
N ALA A 69 5.91 12.01 -2.37
CA ALA A 69 4.50 11.66 -2.31
C ALA A 69 4.13 10.68 -3.44
N ALA A 70 2.99 10.00 -3.28
CA ALA A 70 2.33 9.21 -4.31
C ALA A 70 0.87 9.64 -4.48
N GLY A 71 0.32 9.36 -5.66
CA GLY A 71 -1.12 9.47 -5.92
C GLY A 71 -1.85 8.19 -5.50
N PHE A 72 -3.02 8.36 -4.89
CA PHE A 72 -3.94 7.28 -4.55
C PHE A 72 -5.30 7.59 -5.15
N SER A 73 -5.94 6.61 -5.77
CA SER A 73 -7.34 6.69 -6.21
C SER A 73 -8.20 5.78 -5.33
N PHE A 74 -9.37 6.26 -4.94
CA PHE A 74 -10.25 5.60 -3.97
C PHE A 74 -11.47 4.96 -4.62
N ALA A 75 -12.10 4.03 -3.89
CA ALA A 75 -13.20 3.23 -4.41
C ALA A 75 -14.49 4.03 -4.70
N ASP A 76 -14.64 5.23 -4.13
CA ASP A 76 -15.71 6.18 -4.48
C ASP A 76 -15.42 7.05 -5.73
N GLY A 77 -14.20 6.96 -6.28
CA GLY A 77 -13.76 7.63 -7.50
C GLY A 77 -12.95 8.92 -7.30
N HIS A 78 -12.69 9.37 -6.07
CA HIS A 78 -11.78 10.50 -5.85
C HIS A 78 -10.30 10.09 -5.87
N ALA A 79 -9.41 11.08 -5.81
CA ALA A 79 -7.98 10.85 -5.70
C ALA A 79 -7.33 11.82 -4.72
N GLU A 80 -6.27 11.35 -4.06
CA GLU A 80 -5.47 12.12 -3.11
C GLU A 80 -3.98 12.03 -3.45
N ILE A 81 -3.22 13.04 -3.00
CA ILE A 81 -1.76 12.98 -2.99
C ILE A 81 -1.32 12.80 -1.54
N HIS A 82 -0.77 11.63 -1.23
CA HIS A 82 -0.27 11.34 0.10
C HIS A 82 1.24 11.61 0.17
N LYS A 83 1.65 12.47 1.10
CA LYS A 83 3.06 12.80 1.32
C LYS A 83 3.67 11.96 2.44
N TRP A 84 4.74 11.26 2.12
CA TRP A 84 5.44 10.36 3.02
C TRP A 84 6.19 11.10 4.13
N LEU A 85 6.02 10.59 5.35
CA LEU A 85 6.59 11.13 6.58
C LEU A 85 7.84 10.37 7.02
N ASP A 86 7.87 9.05 6.83
CA ASP A 86 8.99 8.20 7.22
C ASP A 86 10.02 8.12 6.08
N LYS A 87 11.28 8.46 6.40
CA LYS A 87 12.38 8.42 5.43
C LYS A 87 12.62 7.01 4.86
N ARG A 88 12.20 5.97 5.59
CA ARG A 88 12.31 4.58 5.14
C ARG A 88 11.35 4.27 3.99
N THR A 89 10.27 5.04 3.83
CA THR A 89 9.32 4.94 2.72
C THR A 89 9.85 5.59 1.45
N THR A 90 10.71 6.62 1.60
CA THR A 90 11.34 7.33 0.46
C THR A 90 12.87 7.29 0.48
N PRO A 91 13.49 6.11 0.52
CA PRO A 91 14.94 6.00 0.50
C PRO A 91 15.48 6.43 -0.88
N PRO A 92 16.78 6.76 -0.99
CA PRO A 92 17.36 7.23 -2.25
C PRO A 92 17.12 6.28 -3.43
N MET A 93 16.91 6.83 -4.61
CA MET A 93 16.77 6.06 -5.85
C MET A 93 18.11 5.62 -6.39
N ASN A 94 18.13 4.40 -6.95
CA ASN A 94 19.28 3.88 -7.65
C ASN A 94 18.81 3.10 -8.89
N LYS A 95 19.68 2.91 -9.89
CA LYS A 95 19.32 2.26 -11.16
C LYS A 95 19.28 0.73 -11.08
N LYS A 96 19.12 0.15 -9.90
CA LYS A 96 19.08 -1.29 -9.69
C LYS A 96 17.84 -1.64 -8.89
N ASP A 97 17.32 -2.83 -9.15
CA ASP A 97 16.23 -3.40 -8.37
C ASP A 97 16.61 -3.40 -6.89
N ARG A 98 15.64 -3.05 -6.06
CA ARG A 98 15.85 -2.98 -4.62
C ARG A 98 15.27 -4.17 -3.88
N PRO A 99 15.76 -4.45 -2.67
CA PRO A 99 15.15 -5.45 -1.81
C PRO A 99 13.71 -5.08 -1.43
N LEU A 100 12.81 -6.06 -1.59
CA LEU A 100 11.42 -6.01 -1.18
C LEU A 100 11.22 -6.66 0.19
N ASN A 101 10.00 -6.59 0.74
CA ASN A 101 9.68 -7.19 2.05
C ASN A 101 10.58 -6.68 3.19
N VAL A 102 10.82 -5.36 3.22
CA VAL A 102 11.71 -4.76 4.22
C VAL A 102 10.99 -4.50 5.54
N SER A 103 11.67 -4.65 6.67
CA SER A 103 11.08 -4.34 7.97
C SER A 103 10.77 -2.84 8.10
N MET A 104 9.54 -2.54 8.50
CA MET A 104 9.01 -1.19 8.67
C MET A 104 8.30 -1.03 10.01
N THR A 105 8.87 -1.57 11.09
CA THR A 105 8.30 -1.41 12.44
C THR A 105 8.12 0.07 12.79
N ASN A 106 6.95 0.42 13.33
CA ASN A 106 6.55 1.79 13.70
C ASN A 106 6.65 2.81 12.54
N ASN A 107 6.33 2.39 11.31
CA ASN A 107 6.31 3.27 10.14
C ASN A 107 4.90 3.86 9.96
N LYS A 108 4.79 5.18 10.04
CA LYS A 108 3.50 5.89 9.96
C LYS A 108 2.87 5.82 8.56
N ASP A 109 3.68 5.77 7.52
CA ASP A 109 3.22 5.71 6.14
C ASP A 109 2.63 4.34 5.83
N LEU A 110 3.28 3.28 6.32
CA LEU A 110 2.74 1.93 6.21
C LEU A 110 1.45 1.78 7.03
N MET A 111 1.37 2.37 8.22
CA MET A 111 0.12 2.35 8.99
C MET A 111 -1.00 3.08 8.23
N TRP A 112 -0.71 4.25 7.64
CA TRP A 112 -1.69 4.97 6.83
C TRP A 112 -2.20 4.10 5.66
N MET A 113 -1.30 3.40 4.96
CA MET A 113 -1.71 2.45 3.90
C MET A 113 -2.46 1.22 4.43
N MET A 114 -2.35 0.86 5.71
CA MET A 114 -3.13 -0.23 6.31
C MET A 114 -4.54 0.24 6.74
N GLU A 115 -4.69 1.54 7.03
CA GLU A 115 -5.97 2.15 7.39
C GLU A 115 -6.87 2.43 6.17
N HIS A 116 -6.29 2.48 4.97
CA HIS A 116 -6.97 2.77 3.69
C HIS A 116 -6.84 1.60 2.70
#